data_AF-A0A1T4YGF5-F1
#
_entry.id   AF-A0A1T4YGF5-F1
#
_cell.length_a   1.000
_cell.length_b   1.000
_cell.length_c   1.000
_cell.angle_alpha   90.00
_cell.angle_beta   90.00
_cell.angle_gamma   90.00
#
_symmetry.space_group_name_H-M   'P 1'
#
loop_
_entity.id
_entity.type
_entity.pdbx_description
1 polymer ?
#
loop_
_entity_poly.entity_id
_entity_poly.type
_entity_poly.pdbx_seq_one_letter_code
_entity_poly.pdbx_strand_id
1 'polypeptide(L)'
;MSERRDSGNALPDAWSIPGIIARITKHPWLRRQALSWFISLDAFFHPTLLGQPMNRAEIGLLGEILGARWLHCQNRKILYRNYRGSRRGEVDIVARHGETLTFIEVKTRTSRGFGRPADAVNPDKQRLIQRGALDWLRLLGKPKIPHRFDILEVLLVPGEPPHLHIIENAFTLPDSALSGR
;
A
#
# COMPACT_ATOMS: atom_id res chain seq x y z
N MET A 1 -9.91 -45.58 14.98
CA MET A 1 -9.04 -44.65 15.73
C MET A 1 -7.92 -44.24 14.79
N SER A 2 -8.04 -43.13 14.05
CA SER A 2 -7.76 -41.74 14.49
C SER A 2 -6.35 -41.66 15.07
N GLU A 3 -5.37 -41.00 14.44
CA GLU A 3 -5.34 -39.55 14.20
C GLU A 3 -4.43 -39.18 13.03
N ARG A 4 -4.90 -38.28 12.16
CA ARG A 4 -4.06 -37.42 11.31
C ARG A 4 -3.46 -36.33 12.19
N ARG A 5 -2.22 -35.89 11.93
CA ARG A 5 -1.79 -34.50 12.15
C ARG A 5 -0.93 -34.04 10.99
N ASP A 6 -1.37 -32.93 10.42
CA ASP A 6 -0.82 -32.24 9.26
C ASP A 6 0.63 -31.81 9.49
N SER A 7 1.52 -32.29 8.63
CA SER A 7 2.82 -31.65 8.40
C SER A 7 2.59 -30.39 7.59
N GLY A 8 2.37 -29.28 8.29
CA GLY A 8 2.34 -27.94 7.73
C GLY A 8 3.61 -27.69 6.91
N ASN A 9 3.42 -27.43 5.62
CA ASN A 9 4.47 -27.19 4.64
C ASN A 9 5.20 -25.88 4.96
N ALA A 10 6.22 -25.93 5.82
CA ALA A 10 7.11 -24.80 6.04
C ALA A 10 7.89 -24.54 4.76
N LEU A 11 7.69 -23.37 4.14
CA LEU A 11 8.43 -22.98 2.95
C LEU A 11 9.93 -22.84 3.30
N PRO A 12 10.86 -23.26 2.42
CA PRO A 12 12.29 -23.13 2.67
C PRO A 12 12.69 -21.67 2.94
N ASP A 13 13.72 -21.44 3.78
CA ASP A 13 14.22 -20.11 4.15
C ASP A 13 14.50 -19.17 2.96
N ALA A 14 14.82 -19.74 1.79
CA ALA A 14 15.02 -19.02 0.53
C ALA A 14 13.76 -18.31 -0.01
N TRP A 15 12.57 -18.69 0.47
CA TRP A 15 11.27 -18.13 0.13
C TRP A 15 10.63 -17.33 1.27
N SER A 16 11.36 -17.13 2.36
CA SER A 16 10.99 -16.17 3.41
C SER A 16 11.04 -14.73 2.86
N ILE A 17 10.21 -13.83 3.38
CA ILE A 17 10.21 -12.39 3.00
C ILE A 17 11.64 -11.79 3.08
N PRO A 18 12.47 -12.11 4.10
CA PRO A 18 13.89 -11.76 4.12
C PRO A 18 14.72 -12.34 2.97
N GLY A 19 14.52 -13.61 2.61
CA GLY A 19 15.23 -14.28 1.50
C GLY A 19 14.90 -13.67 0.13
N ILE A 20 13.66 -13.23 -0.07
CA ILE A 20 13.23 -12.51 -1.27
C ILE A 20 13.91 -11.12 -1.33
N ILE A 21 13.90 -10.37 -0.22
CA ILE A 21 14.53 -9.04 -0.12
C ILE A 21 16.06 -9.10 -0.31
N ALA A 22 16.73 -10.10 0.26
CA ALA A 22 18.18 -10.33 0.10
C ALA A 22 18.60 -10.54 -1.37
N ARG A 23 17.70 -11.08 -2.19
CA ARG A 23 17.97 -11.41 -3.60
C ARG A 23 17.69 -10.22 -4.54
N ILE A 24 16.86 -9.28 -4.11
CA ILE A 24 16.45 -8.07 -4.85
C ILE A 24 17.52 -6.96 -4.83
N THR A 25 18.45 -7.01 -3.89
CA THR A 25 19.50 -5.99 -3.75
C THR A 25 20.61 -6.09 -4.81
N LYS A 26 20.63 -7.11 -5.68
CA LYS A 26 21.73 -7.38 -6.63
C LYS A 26 21.45 -7.21 -8.14
N HIS A 27 20.22 -6.94 -8.60
CA HIS A 27 19.98 -6.75 -10.06
C HIS A 27 19.00 -5.60 -10.39
N PRO A 28 19.46 -4.54 -11.08
CA PRO A 28 18.66 -3.33 -11.38
C PRO A 28 17.42 -3.53 -12.27
N TRP A 29 17.36 -4.61 -13.07
CA TRP A 29 16.32 -4.79 -14.10
C TRP A 29 15.00 -5.36 -13.56
N LEU A 30 15.01 -6.11 -12.45
CA LEU A 30 13.81 -6.76 -11.89
C LEU A 30 12.89 -5.83 -11.06
N ARG A 31 13.23 -4.55 -10.97
CA ARG A 31 12.82 -3.67 -9.86
C ARG A 31 11.42 -3.05 -9.91
N ARG A 32 10.55 -3.28 -10.91
CA ARG A 32 9.33 -2.44 -11.00
C ARG A 32 7.96 -3.12 -11.10
N GLN A 33 7.86 -4.41 -11.41
CA GLN A 33 6.54 -5.09 -11.46
C GLN A 33 6.54 -6.52 -10.91
N ALA A 34 7.68 -7.22 -10.88
CA ALA A 34 7.75 -8.63 -10.48
C ALA A 34 7.60 -8.84 -8.96
N LEU A 35 7.93 -7.84 -8.13
CA LEU A 35 7.97 -7.98 -6.68
C LEU A 35 6.60 -8.25 -6.04
N SER A 36 5.52 -7.72 -6.62
CA SER A 36 4.16 -7.94 -6.12
C SER A 36 3.68 -9.38 -6.28
N TRP A 37 4.37 -10.21 -7.06
CA TRP A 37 3.94 -11.59 -7.33
C TRP A 37 4.44 -12.61 -6.31
N PHE A 38 5.54 -12.33 -5.61
CA PHE A 38 6.19 -13.26 -4.68
C PHE A 38 5.78 -13.08 -3.22
N ILE A 39 5.25 -11.91 -2.84
CA ILE A 39 4.79 -11.65 -1.47
C ILE A 39 3.32 -12.11 -1.37
N SER A 40 3.08 -13.14 -0.55
CA SER A 40 1.74 -13.69 -0.33
C SER A 40 0.94 -12.85 0.67
N LEU A 41 -0.36 -12.70 0.42
CA LEU A 41 -1.30 -12.12 1.38
C LEU A 41 -1.63 -13.09 2.53
N ASP A 42 -1.27 -14.37 2.38
CA ASP A 42 -1.52 -15.40 3.39
C ASP A 42 -0.27 -15.73 4.23
N ALA A 43 0.89 -15.14 3.88
CA ALA A 43 2.12 -15.36 4.62
C ALA A 43 2.10 -14.60 5.95
N PHE A 44 2.58 -15.24 7.01
CA PHE A 44 2.70 -14.62 8.31
C PHE A 44 3.72 -13.48 8.30
N PHE A 45 3.36 -12.39 8.97
CA PHE A 45 4.25 -11.27 9.15
C PHE A 45 5.32 -11.59 10.19
N HIS A 46 6.58 -11.33 9.83
CA HIS A 46 7.72 -11.36 10.75
C HIS A 46 8.29 -9.94 10.90
N PRO A 47 8.51 -9.44 12.14
CA PRO A 47 8.95 -8.06 12.38
C PRO A 47 10.45 -7.83 12.12
N THR A 48 11.16 -8.84 11.61
CA THR A 48 12.59 -8.80 11.35
C THR A 48 12.90 -8.98 9.87
N LEU A 49 13.88 -8.24 9.38
CA LEU A 49 14.46 -8.35 8.06
C LEU A 49 15.96 -8.66 8.21
N LEU A 50 16.42 -9.76 7.61
CA LEU A 50 17.83 -10.24 7.71
C LEU A 50 18.32 -10.40 9.16
N GLY A 51 17.43 -10.87 10.05
CA GLY A 51 17.74 -11.03 11.47
C GLY A 51 17.77 -9.73 12.29
N GLN A 52 17.50 -8.57 11.66
CA GLN A 52 17.41 -7.28 12.34
C GLN A 52 15.96 -6.81 12.42
N PRO A 53 15.53 -6.11 13.49
CA PRO A 53 14.20 -5.51 13.54
C PRO A 53 13.98 -4.54 12.38
N MET A 54 12.84 -4.63 11.71
CA MET A 54 12.51 -3.67 10.66
C MET A 54 12.27 -2.28 11.24
N ASN A 55 12.79 -1.27 10.55
CA ASN A 55 12.52 0.12 10.86
C ASN A 55 11.17 0.57 10.28
N ARG A 56 10.72 1.77 10.67
CA ARG A 56 9.42 2.33 10.25
C ARG A 56 9.29 2.48 8.72
N ALA A 57 10.37 2.82 8.02
CA ALA A 57 10.35 2.99 6.57
C ALA A 57 10.22 1.64 5.85
N GLU A 58 10.89 0.60 6.35
CA GLU A 58 10.78 -0.77 5.83
C GLU A 58 9.37 -1.34 6.05
N ILE A 59 8.80 -1.14 7.24
CA ILE A 59 7.41 -1.51 7.53
C ILE A 59 6.45 -0.78 6.59
N GLY A 60 6.64 0.53 6.40
CA GLY A 60 5.81 1.32 5.48
C GLY A 60 5.89 0.83 4.04
N LEU A 61 7.09 0.50 3.56
CA LEU A 61 7.31 -0.06 2.23
C LEU A 61 6.64 -1.43 2.06
N LEU A 62 6.76 -2.30 3.06
CA LEU A 62 6.11 -3.61 3.06
C LEU A 62 4.58 -3.46 2.97
N GLY A 63 4.00 -2.55 3.73
CA GLY A 63 2.57 -2.27 3.66
C GLY A 63 2.13 -1.71 2.31
N GLU A 64 2.91 -0.83 1.68
CA GLU A 64 2.61 -0.35 0.32
C GLU A 64 2.64 -1.49 -0.71
N ILE A 65 3.60 -2.43 -0.59
CA ILE A 65 3.70 -3.59 -1.49
C ILE A 65 2.51 -4.53 -1.31
N LEU A 66 2.18 -4.90 -0.06
CA LEU A 66 1.03 -5.75 0.27
C LEU A 66 -0.27 -5.09 -0.15
N GLY A 67 -0.40 -3.79 0.10
CA GLY A 67 -1.55 -3.00 -0.27
C GLY A 67 -1.78 -2.97 -1.78
N ALA A 68 -0.74 -2.70 -2.57
CA ALA A 68 -0.85 -2.73 -4.03
C ALA A 68 -1.29 -4.10 -4.56
N ARG A 69 -0.77 -5.20 -3.98
CA ARG A 69 -1.19 -6.55 -4.36
C ARG A 69 -2.64 -6.82 -4.00
N TRP A 70 -3.06 -6.48 -2.78
CA TRP A 70 -4.44 -6.66 -2.34
C TRP A 70 -5.42 -5.86 -3.20
N LEU A 71 -5.12 -4.60 -3.49
CA LEU A 71 -5.92 -3.76 -4.37
C LEU A 71 -6.08 -4.38 -5.77
N HIS A 72 -5.01 -4.96 -6.32
CA HIS A 72 -5.08 -5.70 -7.58
C HIS A 72 -6.03 -6.89 -7.50
N CYS A 73 -5.98 -7.69 -6.43
CA CYS A 73 -6.93 -8.77 -6.17
C CYS A 73 -8.38 -8.25 -5.99
N GLN A 74 -8.56 -7.00 -5.55
CA GLN A 74 -9.83 -6.31 -5.44
C GLN A 74 -10.25 -5.58 -6.74
N ASN A 75 -9.81 -6.06 -7.90
CA ASN A 75 -10.14 -5.52 -9.23
C ASN A 75 -9.74 -4.05 -9.44
N ARG A 76 -8.72 -3.56 -8.74
CA ARG A 76 -8.16 -2.21 -8.96
C ARG A 76 -6.88 -2.30 -9.78
N LYS A 77 -6.87 -1.63 -10.93
CA LYS A 77 -5.69 -1.54 -11.77
C LYS A 77 -4.71 -0.53 -11.18
N ILE A 78 -3.56 -0.99 -10.70
CA ILE A 78 -2.48 -0.11 -10.23
C ILE A 78 -1.89 0.65 -11.42
N LEU A 79 -1.90 1.97 -11.37
CA LEU A 79 -1.35 2.85 -12.41
C LEU A 79 0.03 3.37 -12.02
N TYR A 80 0.22 3.71 -10.74
CA TYR A 80 1.48 4.21 -10.22
C TYR A 80 1.59 3.97 -8.72
N ARG A 81 2.82 3.92 -8.22
CA ARG A 81 3.15 3.80 -6.79
C ARG A 81 4.21 4.82 -6.40
N ASN A 82 4.14 5.34 -5.19
CA ASN A 82 5.04 6.33 -4.64
C ASN A 82 5.18 7.55 -5.59
N TYR A 83 4.04 8.12 -5.99
CA TYR A 83 4.01 9.32 -6.81
C TYR A 83 4.50 10.51 -6.00
N ARG A 84 5.39 11.30 -6.59
CA ARG A 84 5.92 12.56 -6.04
C ARG A 84 5.79 13.62 -7.12
N GLY A 85 4.84 14.53 -6.92
CA GLY A 85 4.49 15.59 -7.87
C GLY A 85 5.40 16.80 -7.76
N SER A 86 5.47 17.57 -8.85
CA SER A 86 6.32 18.76 -9.00
C SER A 86 6.06 19.84 -7.96
N ARG A 87 4.83 19.92 -7.44
CA ARG A 87 4.37 20.93 -6.45
C ARG A 87 4.41 20.43 -5.01
N ARG A 88 5.39 19.59 -4.66
CA ARG A 88 5.49 18.96 -3.33
C ARG A 88 4.17 18.26 -2.95
N GLY A 89 3.59 17.54 -3.90
CA GLY A 89 2.44 16.67 -3.69
C GLY A 89 2.89 15.23 -3.70
N GLU A 90 2.16 14.34 -3.05
CA GLU A 90 2.52 12.92 -3.02
C GLU A 90 1.29 12.03 -2.97
N VAL A 91 1.35 10.86 -3.61
CA VAL A 91 0.31 9.84 -3.51
C VAL A 91 1.00 8.49 -3.41
N ASP A 92 0.67 7.68 -2.41
CA ASP A 92 1.30 6.38 -2.23
C ASP A 92 0.90 5.42 -3.36
N ILE A 93 -0.39 5.34 -3.71
CA ILE A 93 -0.86 4.52 -4.83
C ILE A 93 -1.88 5.30 -5.67
N VAL A 94 -1.66 5.33 -6.98
CA VAL A 94 -2.66 5.75 -7.96
C VAL A 94 -3.19 4.51 -8.65
N ALA A 95 -4.50 4.30 -8.60
CA ALA A 95 -5.15 3.13 -9.19
C ALA A 95 -6.46 3.52 -9.89
N ARG A 96 -6.97 2.61 -10.72
CA ARG A 96 -8.28 2.72 -11.36
C ARG A 96 -9.20 1.63 -10.81
N HIS A 97 -10.39 2.01 -10.38
CA HIS A 97 -11.47 1.12 -9.96
C HIS A 97 -12.70 1.40 -10.84
N GLY A 98 -12.99 0.51 -11.79
CA GLY A 98 -13.96 0.80 -12.86
C GLY A 98 -13.58 2.06 -13.63
N GLU A 99 -14.47 3.05 -13.69
CA GLU A 99 -14.24 4.35 -14.32
C GLU A 99 -13.64 5.42 -13.37
N THR A 100 -13.40 5.06 -12.10
CA THR A 100 -12.93 6.00 -11.09
C THR A 100 -11.42 5.93 -10.91
N LEU A 101 -10.76 7.09 -10.91
CA LEU A 101 -9.37 7.23 -10.51
C LEU A 101 -9.28 7.36 -8.98
N THR A 102 -8.55 6.47 -8.33
CA THR A 102 -8.43 6.43 -6.87
C THR A 102 -7.03 6.83 -6.45
N PHE A 103 -6.92 7.85 -5.60
CA PHE A 103 -5.68 8.28 -4.96
C PHE A 103 -5.66 7.73 -3.54
N ILE A 104 -4.78 6.77 -3.28
CA ILE A 104 -4.81 5.95 -2.08
C ILE A 104 -3.58 6.27 -1.24
N GLU A 105 -3.81 6.61 0.04
CA GLU A 105 -2.77 6.67 1.08
C GLU A 105 -2.70 5.33 1.80
N VAL A 106 -1.49 4.82 2.08
CA VAL A 106 -1.31 3.55 2.79
C VAL A 106 -0.91 3.81 4.24
N LYS A 107 -1.66 3.25 5.19
CA LYS A 107 -1.37 3.32 6.62
C LYS A 107 -1.04 1.94 7.16
N THR A 108 0.24 1.74 7.45
CA THR A 108 0.74 0.47 7.99
C THR A 108 0.86 0.53 9.51
N ARG A 109 0.36 -0.49 10.19
CA ARG A 109 0.46 -0.68 11.65
C ARG A 109 1.00 -2.05 11.99
N THR A 110 1.69 -2.17 13.12
CA THR A 110 2.28 -3.44 13.58
C THR A 110 1.68 -3.98 14.88
N SER A 111 0.64 -3.33 15.42
CA SER A 111 -0.05 -3.79 16.61
C SER A 111 -1.53 -3.45 16.59
N ARG A 112 -2.33 -4.24 17.31
CA ARG A 112 -3.79 -4.06 17.47
C ARG A 112 -4.15 -3.02 18.54
N GLY A 113 -3.15 -2.40 19.19
CA GLY A 113 -3.38 -1.46 20.28
C GLY A 113 -4.34 -0.35 19.84
N PHE A 114 -5.34 -0.06 20.67
CA PHE A 114 -6.28 1.04 20.45
C PHE A 114 -5.54 2.36 20.45
N GLY A 115 -5.12 2.80 19.26
CA GLY A 115 -4.66 4.14 18.95
C GLY A 115 -5.86 4.96 18.48
N ARG A 116 -5.96 6.17 19.02
CA ARG A 116 -7.05 7.15 18.92
C ARG A 116 -7.55 7.43 17.48
N PRO A 117 -8.70 8.13 17.32
CA PRO A 117 -9.16 8.76 16.06
C PRO A 117 -8.14 9.65 15.30
N ALA A 118 -6.93 9.83 15.85
CA ALA A 118 -5.79 10.50 15.24
C ALA A 118 -5.18 9.75 14.04
N ASP A 119 -5.64 8.53 13.73
CA ASP A 119 -5.25 7.77 12.54
C ASP A 119 -5.93 8.23 11.25
N ALA A 120 -6.88 9.17 11.35
CA ALA A 120 -7.32 9.93 10.20
C ALA A 120 -6.11 10.62 9.56
N VAL A 121 -6.05 10.60 8.23
CA VAL A 121 -5.05 11.39 7.50
C VAL A 121 -5.20 12.85 7.94
N ASN A 122 -4.20 13.38 8.63
CA ASN A 122 -4.26 14.74 9.16
C ASN A 122 -4.43 15.76 8.02
N PRO A 123 -4.92 16.99 8.30
CA PRO A 123 -5.18 17.98 7.26
C PRO A 123 -3.96 18.29 6.38
N ASP A 124 -2.74 18.28 6.94
CA ASP A 124 -1.52 18.54 6.17
C ASP A 124 -1.20 17.43 5.18
N LYS A 125 -1.40 16.18 5.58
CA LYS A 125 -1.23 15.02 4.70
C LYS A 125 -2.35 14.96 3.65
N GLN A 126 -3.59 15.32 3.99
CA GLN A 126 -4.66 15.47 2.98
C GLN A 126 -4.27 16.50 1.93
N ARG A 127 -3.75 17.67 2.32
CA ARG A 127 -3.28 18.70 1.39
C ARG A 127 -2.15 18.20 0.49
N LEU A 128 -1.20 17.43 1.03
CA LEU A 128 -0.13 16.79 0.26
C LEU A 128 -0.68 15.85 -0.82
N ILE A 129 -1.65 15.01 -0.44
CA ILE A 129 -2.29 14.05 -1.35
C ILE A 129 -3.14 14.75 -2.40
N GLN A 130 -3.94 15.74 -2.01
CA GLN A 130 -4.72 16.57 -2.93
C GLN A 130 -3.83 17.27 -3.95
N ARG A 131 -2.68 17.84 -3.52
CA ARG A 131 -1.70 18.42 -4.46
C ARG A 131 -1.16 17.38 -5.43
N GLY A 132 -0.83 16.18 -4.95
CA GLY A 132 -0.38 15.06 -5.77
C GLY A 132 -1.42 14.64 -6.81
N ALA A 133 -2.67 14.47 -6.38
CA ALA A 133 -3.79 14.14 -7.25
C ALA A 133 -4.04 15.21 -8.32
N LEU A 134 -4.02 16.50 -7.95
CA LEU A 134 -4.17 17.59 -8.91
C LEU A 134 -3.00 17.64 -9.90
N ASP A 135 -1.77 17.35 -9.47
CA ASP A 135 -0.62 17.27 -10.37
C ASP A 135 -0.75 16.10 -11.36
N TRP A 136 -1.17 14.93 -10.87
CA TRP A 136 -1.47 13.77 -11.69
C TRP A 136 -2.55 14.07 -12.74
N LEU A 137 -3.67 14.69 -12.34
CA LEU A 137 -4.73 15.08 -13.27
C LEU A 137 -4.25 16.08 -14.33
N ARG A 138 -3.34 17.00 -13.98
CA ARG A 138 -2.73 17.93 -14.95
C ARG A 138 -1.85 17.19 -15.97
N LEU A 139 -1.09 16.17 -15.54
CA LEU A 139 -0.29 15.35 -16.45
C LEU A 139 -1.15 14.61 -17.47
N LEU A 140 -2.39 14.25 -17.10
CA LEU A 140 -3.36 13.64 -18.00
C LEU A 140 -4.11 14.65 -18.90
N GLY A 141 -3.79 15.95 -18.84
CA GLY A 141 -4.51 16.98 -19.59
C GLY A 141 -5.83 17.43 -18.97
N LYS A 142 -5.99 17.29 -17.63
CA LYS A 142 -7.21 17.64 -16.86
C LYS A 142 -8.49 16.97 -17.37
N PRO A 143 -8.52 15.64 -17.53
CA PRO A 143 -9.70 14.95 -18.03
C PRO A 143 -10.84 15.01 -17.00
N LYS A 144 -12.09 15.03 -17.47
CA LYS A 144 -13.29 14.96 -16.62
C LYS A 144 -13.58 13.51 -16.18
N ILE A 145 -12.70 12.96 -15.36
CA ILE A 145 -12.80 11.59 -14.85
C ILE A 145 -13.22 11.63 -13.37
N PRO A 146 -14.19 10.78 -12.93
CA PRO A 146 -14.50 10.61 -11.53
C PRO A 146 -13.25 10.24 -10.74
N HIS A 147 -13.04 10.86 -9.58
CA HIS A 147 -11.93 10.52 -8.73
C HIS A 147 -12.29 10.64 -7.26
N ARG A 148 -11.57 9.90 -6.43
CA ARG A 148 -11.74 9.89 -4.98
C ARG A 148 -10.41 9.66 -4.26
N PHE A 149 -10.43 9.95 -2.98
CA PHE A 149 -9.31 9.71 -2.08
C PHE A 149 -9.68 8.60 -1.11
N ASP A 150 -8.86 7.56 -1.08
CA ASP A 150 -9.09 6.38 -0.25
C ASP A 150 -7.94 6.25 0.78
N ILE A 151 -8.21 5.59 1.90
CA ILE A 151 -7.18 5.17 2.86
C ILE A 151 -7.15 3.65 2.87
N LEU A 152 -5.97 3.06 2.65
CA LEU A 152 -5.74 1.63 2.79
C LEU A 152 -5.01 1.38 4.11
N GLU A 153 -5.69 0.74 5.04
CA GLU A 153 -5.09 0.28 6.29
C GLU A 153 -4.47 -1.10 6.08
N VAL A 154 -3.23 -1.26 6.54
CA VAL A 154 -2.48 -2.52 6.51
C VAL A 154 -2.01 -2.84 7.92
N LEU A 155 -2.59 -3.87 8.52
CA LEU A 155 -2.25 -4.33 9.85
C LEU A 155 -1.36 -5.58 9.75
N LEU A 156 -0.16 -5.46 10.30
CA LEU A 156 0.90 -6.47 10.30
C LEU A 156 1.17 -6.94 11.74
N VAL A 157 0.42 -7.94 12.20
CA VAL A 157 0.63 -8.53 13.53
C VAL A 157 1.62 -9.69 13.43
N PRO A 158 2.69 -9.73 14.24
CA PRO A 158 3.65 -10.82 14.19
C PRO A 158 2.98 -12.19 14.34
N GLY A 159 3.29 -13.13 13.43
CA GLY A 159 2.72 -14.47 13.44
C GLY A 159 1.31 -14.58 12.83
N GLU A 160 0.76 -13.49 12.30
CA GLU A 160 -0.53 -13.49 11.61
C GLU A 160 -0.36 -13.08 10.13
N PRO A 161 -1.26 -13.50 9.23
CA PRO A 161 -1.37 -12.91 7.91
C PRO A 161 -1.67 -11.40 7.99
N PRO A 162 -1.28 -10.61 6.97
CA PRO A 162 -1.64 -9.20 6.90
C PRO A 162 -3.16 -9.02 6.78
N HIS A 163 -3.71 -8.10 7.57
CA HIS A 163 -5.12 -7.72 7.47
C HIS A 163 -5.21 -6.37 6.77
N LEU A 164 -6.01 -6.30 5.69
CA LEU A 164 -6.15 -5.09 4.89
C LEU A 164 -7.61 -4.64 4.83
N HIS A 165 -7.81 -3.34 4.94
CA HIS A 165 -9.12 -2.71 4.89
C HIS A 165 -9.01 -1.37 4.15
N ILE A 166 -9.97 -1.09 3.26
CA ILE A 166 -10.00 0.17 2.52
C ILE A 166 -11.20 1.02 2.94
N ILE A 167 -10.91 2.28 3.26
CA ILE A 167 -11.90 3.31 3.47
C ILE A 167 -11.98 4.12 2.19
N GLU A 168 -13.04 3.92 1.43
CA GLU A 168 -13.29 4.69 0.22
C GLU A 168 -13.82 6.09 0.55
N ASN A 169 -13.50 7.07 -0.30
CA ASN A 169 -13.95 8.47 -0.12
C ASN A 169 -13.61 9.04 1.27
N ALA A 170 -12.44 8.69 1.79
CA ALA A 170 -11.99 9.08 3.12
C ALA A 170 -11.90 10.61 3.30
N PHE A 171 -11.66 11.35 2.20
CA PHE A 171 -11.74 12.80 2.15
C PHE A 171 -11.95 13.29 0.71
N THR A 172 -12.25 14.58 0.55
CA THR A 172 -12.52 15.22 -0.74
C THR A 172 -11.48 16.27 -1.08
N LEU A 173 -11.52 16.81 -2.30
CA LEU A 173 -10.87 18.08 -2.60
C LEU A 173 -11.61 19.22 -1.90
N PRO A 174 -10.91 20.29 -1.46
CA PRO A 174 -11.58 21.49 -0.97
C PRO A 174 -12.36 22.17 -2.10
N ASP A 175 -13.45 22.87 -1.76
CA ASP A 175 -14.32 23.55 -2.72
C ASP A 175 -13.57 24.53 -3.64
N SER A 176 -12.54 25.20 -3.12
CA SER A 176 -11.68 26.11 -3.86
C SER A 176 -10.87 25.44 -4.99
N ALA A 177 -10.67 24.12 -4.92
CA ALA A 177 -10.03 23.34 -5.98
C ALA A 177 -11.06 22.83 -7.02
N LEU A 178 -12.36 22.88 -6.71
CA LEU A 178 -13.45 22.47 -7.60
C LEU A 178 -13.98 23.63 -8.45
N SER A 179 -13.84 24.88 -7.99
CA SER A 179 -14.31 26.09 -8.67
C SER A 179 -13.54 26.49 -9.93
N GLY A 180 -12.41 25.85 -10.23
CA GLY A 180 -11.62 26.06 -11.45
C GLY A 180 -11.83 25.01 -12.55
N ARG A 181 -12.94 24.26 -12.51
CA ARG A 181 -13.33 23.26 -13.52
C ARG A 181 -14.11 23.86 -14.69
#